data_AF-A0A933MQY0-F1
#
_entry.id   AF-A0A933MQY0-F1
#
_cell.length_a   1.000
_cell.length_b   1.000
_cell.length_c   1.000
_cell.angle_alpha   90.00
_cell.angle_beta   90.00
_cell.angle_gamma   90.00
#
_symmetry.space_group_name_H-M   'P 1'
#
loop_
_entity.id
_entity.type
_entity.pdbx_description
1 polymer ?
#
loop_
_entity_poly.entity_id
_entity_poly.type
_entity_poly.pdbx_seq_one_letter_code
_entity_poly.pdbx_strand_id
1 'polypeptide(L)'
;MAKRIVLGKGIDSIFNITKPVPTPVGNGNKAEIKEFVRLSKQPKFKTFDIKLSILLRQDQLDWLSLLERKVMQNRSSRNKKERITKNTIIRACLDLIKEIDFDVREIADEAEFLLHLKHALVGDREDGRRGMGG
;
A
#
# COMPACT_ATOMS: atom_id res chain seq x y z
N MET A 1 -0.06 -43.39 -7.59
CA MET A 1 0.38 -42.41 -8.61
C MET A 1 0.30 -41.01 -8.02
N ALA A 2 1.43 -40.32 -7.83
CA ALA A 2 1.46 -38.98 -7.25
C ALA A 2 1.11 -37.94 -8.34
N LYS A 3 0.08 -37.13 -8.11
CA LYS A 3 -0.32 -36.03 -9.00
C LYS A 3 0.70 -34.89 -8.91
N ARG A 4 1.27 -34.51 -10.06
CA ARG A 4 2.16 -33.36 -10.23
C ARG A 4 1.34 -32.07 -10.04
N ILE A 5 1.73 -31.23 -9.08
CA ILE A 5 1.20 -29.87 -8.94
C ILE A 5 1.89 -29.01 -10.00
N VAL A 6 1.13 -28.48 -10.95
CA VAL A 6 1.63 -27.54 -11.96
C VAL A 6 1.57 -26.15 -11.33
N LEU A 7 2.73 -25.61 -10.95
CA LEU A 7 2.88 -24.21 -10.56
C LEU A 7 2.80 -23.34 -11.82
N GLY A 8 1.81 -22.46 -11.87
CA GLY A 8 1.68 -21.46 -12.94
C GLY A 8 2.94 -20.58 -12.98
N LYS A 9 3.42 -20.30 -14.20
CA LYS A 9 4.52 -19.38 -14.46
C LYS A 9 4.17 -18.00 -13.87
N GLY A 10 4.88 -17.57 -12.83
CA GLY A 10 4.69 -16.25 -12.21
C GLY A 10 4.86 -16.19 -10.69
N ILE A 11 5.27 -17.28 -10.04
CA ILE A 11 5.57 -17.25 -8.60
C ILE A 11 7.07 -17.00 -8.46
N ASP A 12 7.44 -15.74 -8.24
CA ASP A 12 8.80 -15.33 -7.93
C ASP A 12 9.24 -15.95 -6.60
N SER A 13 9.87 -17.12 -6.69
CA SER A 13 10.46 -17.85 -5.57
C SER A 13 11.67 -17.14 -4.94
N ILE A 14 12.07 -15.98 -5.46
CA ILE A 14 13.23 -15.20 -5.01
C ILE A 14 12.91 -14.42 -3.73
N PHE A 15 11.64 -14.05 -3.55
CA PHE A 15 11.18 -13.42 -2.33
C PHE A 15 10.10 -14.32 -1.74
N ASN A 16 10.28 -14.77 -0.48
CA ASN A 16 9.30 -15.56 0.29
C ASN A 16 8.00 -14.75 0.58
N ILE A 17 7.40 -14.10 -0.42
CA ILE A 17 6.32 -13.11 -0.30
C ILE A 17 4.95 -13.78 -0.22
N THR A 18 4.78 -14.98 -0.79
CA THR A 18 3.48 -15.65 -0.81
C THR A 18 3.60 -17.13 -0.50
N LYS A 19 3.19 -17.51 0.71
CA LYS A 19 2.64 -18.85 0.92
C LYS A 19 1.18 -18.80 0.45
N PRO A 20 0.76 -19.64 -0.52
CA PRO A 20 -0.64 -19.66 -0.92
C PRO A 20 -1.49 -20.06 0.28
N VAL A 21 -2.47 -19.21 0.62
CA VAL A 21 -3.54 -19.59 1.55
C VAL A 21 -4.30 -20.74 0.88
N PRO A 22 -4.36 -21.94 1.47
CA PRO A 22 -5.12 -23.03 0.87
C PRO A 22 -6.61 -22.64 0.86
N THR A 23 -7.19 -22.46 -0.32
CA THR A 23 -8.64 -22.36 -0.50
C THR A 23 -9.27 -23.74 -0.25
N PRO A 24 -10.15 -23.92 0.75
CA PRO A 24 -10.91 -25.14 0.89
C PRO A 24 -12.09 -25.08 -0.08
N VAL A 25 -11.99 -25.80 -1.20
CA VAL A 25 -13.17 -26.17 -2.00
C VAL A 25 -13.76 -27.41 -1.33
N GLY A 26 -14.84 -27.23 -0.58
CA GLY A 26 -15.70 -28.31 -0.08
C GLY A 26 -15.94 -28.31 1.43
N ASN A 27 -17.21 -28.17 1.83
CA ASN A 27 -17.77 -28.44 3.17
C ASN A 27 -16.94 -27.94 4.37
N GLY A 28 -16.64 -26.64 4.41
CA GLY A 28 -15.95 -26.00 5.53
C GLY A 28 -16.74 -26.12 6.84
N ASN A 29 -16.09 -26.59 7.89
CA ASN A 29 -16.63 -26.69 9.24
C ASN A 29 -17.20 -25.34 9.69
N LYS A 30 -18.34 -25.32 10.43
CA LYS A 30 -18.95 -24.09 11.00
C LYS A 30 -17.93 -23.20 11.75
N ALA A 31 -16.83 -23.77 12.24
CA ALA A 31 -15.72 -23.08 12.86
C ALA A 31 -14.93 -22.17 11.89
N GLU A 32 -14.62 -22.63 10.68
CA GLU A 32 -13.87 -21.87 9.67
C GLU A 32 -14.68 -20.69 9.14
N ILE A 33 -15.99 -20.90 8.93
CA ILE A 33 -16.92 -19.83 8.54
C ILE A 33 -17.00 -18.78 9.66
N LYS A 34 -17.03 -19.20 10.93
CA LYS A 34 -17.07 -18.30 12.09
C LYS A 34 -15.76 -17.53 12.24
N GLU A 35 -14.63 -18.14 11.91
CA GLU A 35 -13.32 -17.50 11.91
C GLU A 35 -13.18 -16.50 10.76
N PHE A 36 -13.64 -16.83 9.56
CA PHE A 36 -13.69 -15.91 8.41
C PHE A 36 -14.56 -14.68 8.71
N VAL A 37 -15.76 -14.86 9.28
CA VAL A 37 -16.64 -13.76 9.71
C VAL A 37 -16.00 -12.93 10.84
N ARG A 38 -15.15 -13.54 11.67
CA ARG A 38 -14.40 -12.82 12.71
C ARG A 38 -13.27 -12.00 12.11
N LEU A 39 -12.53 -12.54 11.15
CA LEU A 39 -11.46 -11.86 10.42
C LEU A 39 -12.01 -10.71 9.57
N SER A 40 -13.18 -10.89 8.93
CA SER A 40 -13.83 -9.84 8.13
C SER A 40 -14.33 -8.65 8.97
N LYS A 41 -14.55 -8.85 10.27
CA LYS A 41 -14.91 -7.80 11.23
C LYS A 41 -13.70 -7.11 11.86
N GLN A 42 -12.50 -7.65 11.68
CA GLN A 42 -11.29 -7.01 12.18
C GLN A 42 -10.85 -5.91 11.20
N PRO A 43 -10.21 -4.83 11.71
CA PRO A 43 -9.59 -3.84 10.84
C PRO A 43 -8.64 -4.53 9.85
N LYS A 44 -8.71 -4.17 8.57
CA LYS A 44 -8.00 -4.82 7.47
C LYS A 44 -6.50 -5.07 7.75
N PHE A 45 -5.85 -4.25 8.57
CA PHE A 45 -4.44 -4.42 8.93
C PHE A 45 -4.13 -5.68 9.78
N LYS A 46 -5.13 -6.37 10.36
CA LYS A 46 -4.94 -7.62 11.11
C LYS A 46 -5.02 -8.88 10.25
N THR A 47 -5.43 -8.78 8.99
CA THR A 47 -5.72 -9.92 8.11
C THR A 47 -4.73 -10.10 6.96
N PHE A 48 -3.62 -9.36 6.93
CA PHE A 48 -2.61 -9.49 5.86
C PHE A 48 -1.45 -10.38 6.30
N ASP A 49 -1.35 -11.57 5.70
CA ASP A 49 -0.25 -12.54 5.88
C ASP A 49 1.03 -12.18 5.12
N ILE A 50 1.09 -11.05 4.42
CA ILE A 50 2.24 -10.64 3.61
C ILE A 50 2.94 -9.47 4.30
N LYS A 51 4.14 -9.74 4.85
CA LYS A 51 5.03 -8.72 5.43
C LYS A 51 6.00 -8.23 4.36
N LEU A 52 5.81 -6.99 3.90
CA LEU A 52 6.80 -6.30 3.08
C LEU A 52 7.81 -5.58 3.99
N SER A 53 9.09 -5.88 3.80
CA SER A 53 10.19 -5.15 4.46
C SER A 53 10.83 -4.24 3.42
N ILE A 54 10.83 -2.93 3.69
CA ILE A 54 11.47 -1.91 2.85
C ILE A 54 12.57 -1.23 3.65
N LEU A 55 13.72 -0.99 3.02
CA LEU A 55 14.77 -0.16 3.59
C LEU A 55 14.43 1.30 3.30
N LEU A 56 14.23 2.07 4.36
CA LEU A 56 14.01 3.51 4.27
C LEU A 56 15.31 4.23 4.58
N ARG A 57 15.55 5.34 3.87
CA ARG A 57 16.62 6.27 4.22
C ARG A 57 16.29 6.97 5.55
N GLN A 58 17.32 7.46 6.23
CA GLN A 58 17.14 8.09 7.55
C GLN A 58 16.25 9.34 7.49
N ASP A 59 16.40 10.16 6.44
CA ASP A 59 15.58 11.35 6.18
C ASP A 59 14.09 11.00 6.03
N GLN A 60 13.78 9.89 5.34
CA GLN A 60 12.41 9.40 5.18
C GLN A 60 11.82 8.94 6.52
N LEU A 61 12.61 8.27 7.36
CA LEU A 61 12.18 7.81 8.68
C LEU A 61 11.92 8.97 9.64
N ASP A 62 12.77 10.00 9.59
CA ASP A 62 12.63 11.21 10.40
C ASP A 62 11.38 11.98 10.00
N TRP A 63 11.14 12.13 8.69
CA TRP A 63 9.93 12.75 8.16
C TRP A 63 8.67 11.99 8.58
N LEU A 64 8.65 10.65 8.43
CA LEU A 64 7.51 9.82 8.87
C LEU A 64 7.24 9.96 10.37
N SER A 65 8.30 10.00 11.18
CA SER A 65 8.19 10.16 12.63
C SER A 65 7.63 11.54 13.02
N LEU A 66 8.06 12.58 12.32
CA LEU A 66 7.57 13.94 12.53
C LEU A 66 6.11 14.08 12.08
N LEU A 67 5.74 13.49 10.93
CA LEU A 67 4.36 13.47 10.44
C LEU A 67 3.44 12.71 11.39
N GLU A 68 3.85 11.52 11.87
CA GLU A 68 3.10 10.74 12.87
C GLU A 68 2.82 11.59 14.12
N ARG A 69 3.85 12.27 14.66
CA ARG A 69 3.71 13.13 15.84
C ARG A 69 2.75 14.29 15.58
N LYS A 70 2.92 15.00 14.45
CA LYS A 70 2.04 16.12 14.07
C LYS A 70 0.59 15.68 13.92
N VAL A 71 0.33 14.57 13.23
CA VAL A 71 -1.02 14.03 13.07
C VAL A 71 -1.61 13.67 14.42
N MET A 72 -0.86 12.98 15.29
CA MET A 72 -1.37 12.58 16.61
C MET A 72 -1.65 13.77 17.53
N GLN A 73 -0.86 14.84 17.46
CA GLN A 73 -1.04 16.07 18.25
C GLN A 73 -2.26 16.88 17.80
N ASN A 74 -2.54 16.96 16.50
CA ASN A 74 -3.62 17.78 15.95
C ASN A 74 -5.00 17.10 15.97
N ARG A 75 -5.13 15.89 16.51
CA ARG A 75 -6.40 15.16 16.56
C ARG A 75 -7.24 15.55 17.78
N SER A 76 -8.51 15.84 17.53
CA SER A 76 -9.52 15.99 18.58
C SER A 76 -9.75 14.68 19.33
N SER A 77 -10.29 14.75 20.55
CA SER A 77 -10.64 13.58 21.37
C SER A 77 -11.55 12.60 20.62
N ARG A 78 -12.55 13.11 19.89
CA ARG A 78 -13.46 12.32 19.03
C ARG A 78 -12.72 11.51 17.96
N ASN A 79 -11.63 12.06 17.45
CA ASN A 79 -10.87 11.44 16.36
C ASN A 79 -9.74 10.53 16.85
N LYS A 80 -9.47 10.39 18.16
CA LYS A 80 -8.39 9.55 18.72
C LYS A 80 -8.73 8.06 18.85
N LYS A 81 -9.75 7.56 18.14
CA LYS A 81 -10.22 6.16 18.21
C LYS A 81 -9.16 5.12 17.80
N GLU A 82 -8.33 5.44 16.81
CA GLU A 82 -7.28 4.56 16.28
C GLU A 82 -5.96 5.31 16.19
N ARG A 83 -4.82 4.69 16.51
CA ARG A 83 -3.52 5.33 16.33
C ARG A 83 -3.15 5.36 14.84
N ILE A 84 -2.80 6.53 14.32
CA ILE A 84 -2.14 6.63 13.01
C ILE A 84 -0.66 6.32 13.22
N THR A 85 -0.19 5.21 12.66
CA THR A 85 1.21 4.76 12.70
C THR A 85 1.92 5.05 11.38
N LYS A 86 3.26 4.93 11.33
CA LYS A 86 4.03 4.99 10.08
C LYS A 86 3.47 4.04 9.01
N ASN A 87 3.13 2.82 9.40
CA ASN A 87 2.51 1.83 8.50
C ASN A 87 1.14 2.28 7.99
N THR A 88 0.38 3.04 8.78
CA THR A 88 -0.92 3.57 8.36
C THR A 88 -0.74 4.70 7.35
N ILE A 89 0.26 5.56 7.57
CA ILE A 89 0.64 6.62 6.63
C ILE A 89 1.09 6.01 5.29
N ILE A 90 2.01 5.04 5.33
CA ILE A 90 2.51 4.37 4.12
C ILE A 90 1.37 3.70 3.35
N ARG A 91 0.47 2.97 4.04
CA ARG A 91 -0.70 2.37 3.39
C ARG A 91 -1.62 3.41 2.74
N ALA A 92 -1.89 4.51 3.43
CA ALA A 92 -2.71 5.59 2.87
C ALA A 92 -2.05 6.25 1.63
N CYS A 93 -0.72 6.42 1.65
CA CYS A 93 0.01 6.89 0.47
C CYS A 93 -0.06 5.91 -0.70
N LEU A 94 0.03 4.60 -0.44
CA LEU A 94 -0.12 3.57 -1.48
C LEU A 94 -1.52 3.54 -2.05
N ASP A 95 -2.55 3.65 -1.19
CA ASP A 95 -3.95 3.74 -1.63
C ASP A 95 -4.16 4.97 -2.52
N LEU A 96 -3.55 6.12 -2.18
CA LEU A 96 -3.57 7.31 -3.03
C LEU A 96 -2.87 7.08 -4.37
N ILE A 97 -1.63 6.59 -4.37
CA ILE A 97 -0.84 6.37 -5.60
C ILE A 97 -1.55 5.39 -6.54
N LYS A 98 -2.22 4.37 -6.00
CA LYS A 98 -2.98 3.40 -6.77
C LYS A 98 -4.11 4.03 -7.60
N GLU A 99 -4.66 5.15 -7.15
CA GLU A 99 -5.75 5.85 -7.85
C GLU A 99 -5.25 6.79 -8.94
N ILE A 100 -3.93 6.95 -9.07
CA ILE A 100 -3.29 7.88 -10.01
C ILE A 100 -2.87 7.11 -11.27
N ASP A 101 -3.32 7.60 -12.42
CA ASP A 101 -2.84 7.12 -13.70
C ASP A 101 -1.59 7.90 -14.11
N PHE A 102 -0.50 7.20 -14.40
CA PHE A 102 0.76 7.80 -14.82
C PHE A 102 1.51 6.85 -15.75
N ASP A 103 2.33 7.41 -16.63
CA ASP A 103 3.09 6.58 -17.57
C ASP A 103 4.15 5.76 -16.81
N VAL A 104 4.07 4.43 -16.95
CA VAL A 104 5.02 3.48 -16.34
C VAL A 104 6.05 2.96 -17.34
N ARG A 105 6.05 3.45 -18.59
CA ARG A 105 6.98 3.01 -19.62
C ARG A 105 8.37 3.62 -19.40
N GLU A 106 9.38 2.80 -19.66
CA GLU A 106 10.79 3.20 -19.73
C GLU A 106 11.38 3.89 -18.48
N ILE A 107 10.86 3.59 -17.28
CA ILE A 107 11.40 4.14 -16.04
C ILE A 107 12.75 3.49 -15.69
N ALA A 108 13.83 4.26 -15.71
CA ALA A 108 15.19 3.81 -15.48
C ALA A 108 15.54 3.68 -13.98
N ASP A 109 15.07 4.60 -13.13
CA ASP A 109 15.45 4.63 -11.71
C ASP A 109 14.37 5.21 -10.76
N GLU A 110 14.67 5.26 -9.45
CA GLU A 110 13.80 5.82 -8.40
C GLU A 110 13.49 7.31 -8.64
N ALA A 111 14.43 8.08 -9.19
CA ALA A 111 14.28 9.51 -9.40
C ALA A 111 13.31 9.79 -10.56
N GLU A 112 13.42 9.05 -11.65
CA GLU A 112 12.50 9.10 -12.78
C GLU A 112 11.10 8.60 -12.40
N PHE A 113 11.01 7.52 -11.61
CA PHE A 113 9.74 7.05 -11.07
C PHE A 113 9.03 8.15 -10.26
N LEU A 114 9.76 8.82 -9.38
CA LEU A 114 9.23 9.93 -8.60
C LEU A 114 8.82 11.12 -9.47
N LEU A 115 9.54 11.39 -10.56
CA LEU A 115 9.22 12.46 -11.50
C LEU A 115 7.86 12.18 -12.18
N HIS A 116 7.66 10.97 -12.71
CA HIS A 116 6.39 10.57 -13.35
C HIS A 116 5.21 10.69 -12.37
N LEU A 117 5.39 10.21 -11.14
CA LEU A 117 4.38 10.36 -10.08
C LEU A 117 4.04 11.81 -9.78
N LYS A 118 5.04 12.71 -9.74
CA LYS A 118 4.82 14.13 -9.49
C LYS A 118 4.03 14.80 -10.62
N HIS A 119 4.37 14.49 -11.88
CA HIS A 119 3.62 15.01 -13.03
C HIS A 119 2.15 14.60 -12.96
N ALA A 120 1.87 13.34 -12.63
CA ALA A 120 0.50 12.86 -12.51
C ALA A 120 -0.26 13.44 -11.29
N LEU A 121 0.43 13.68 -10.17
CA LEU A 121 -0.17 14.26 -8.95
C LEU A 121 -0.52 15.75 -9.08
N VAL A 122 0.37 16.53 -9.68
CA VAL A 122 0.23 18.00 -9.73
C VAL A 122 -0.56 18.43 -10.97
N GLY A 123 -0.65 17.56 -11.99
CA GLY A 123 -1.01 17.94 -13.34
C GLY A 123 0.03 18.87 -13.94
N ASP A 124 0.06 19.02 -15.26
CA ASP A 124 0.72 20.16 -15.89
C ASP A 124 0.00 21.41 -15.40
N ARG A 125 0.44 21.97 -14.28
CA ARG A 125 0.22 23.37 -13.98
C ARG A 125 1.03 24.12 -15.03
N GLU A 126 0.46 24.23 -16.23
CA GLU A 126 0.89 25.21 -17.20
C GLU A 126 1.06 26.51 -16.44
N ASP A 127 2.28 27.03 -16.49
CA ASP A 127 2.61 28.35 -16.01
C ASP A 127 1.53 29.33 -16.47
N GLY A 128 0.78 29.88 -15.52
CA GLY A 128 -0.15 30.99 -15.71
C GLY A 128 0.55 32.31 -16.09
N ARG A 129 1.47 32.26 -17.05
CA ARG A 129 2.12 33.40 -17.72
C ARG A 129 2.01 33.26 -19.25
N ARG A 130 0.80 33.06 -19.75
CA ARG A 130 0.41 33.55 -21.09
C ARG A 130 -0.96 34.18 -20.98
N GLY A 131 -1.03 35.50 -21.17
CA GLY A 131 -2.30 36.22 -21.26
C GLY A 131 -2.42 37.45 -20.37
N MET A 132 -1.50 38.40 -20.45
CA MET A 132 -1.90 39.81 -20.40
C MET A 132 -1.43 40.46 -21.69
N GLY A 133 -2.29 40.35 -22.69
CA GLY A 133 -2.39 41.38 -23.72
C GLY A 133 -3.21 42.54 -23.16
N GLY A 134 -2.70 43.74 -23.38
CA GLY A 134 -3.30 45.03 -23.10
C GLY A 134 -2.40 46.08 -23.73
#